data_AF-A0A9D6X742-F1
#
_entry.id   AF-A0A9D6X742-F1
#
_cell.length_a   1.000
_cell.length_b   1.000
_cell.length_c   1.000
_cell.angle_alpha   90.00
_cell.angle_beta   90.00
_cell.angle_gamma   90.00
#
_symmetry.space_group_name_H-M   'P 1'
#
loop_
_entity.id
_entity.type
_entity.pdbx_description
1 polymer ?
#
loop_
_entity_poly.entity_id
_entity_poly.type
_entity_poly.pdbx_seq_one_letter_code
_entity_poly.pdbx_strand_id
1 'polypeptide(L)'
;MWLATRDRFVVDRVLLPYLNRIEQFNCWYCSYANGLMAYGREIIARTEQYWCPIKHARRLSGPHDRYEQFFDNGDAQRYASELEAMRARLAEADSG
;
A
#
# COMPACT_ATOMS: atom_id res chain seq x y z
N MET A 1 6.88 12.65 -3.70
CA MET A 1 5.83 12.37 -4.70
C MET A 1 4.57 11.91 -3.98
N TRP A 2 3.84 12.90 -3.47
CA TRP A 2 2.44 12.93 -3.06
C TRP A 2 1.68 11.60 -2.85
N LEU A 3 1.66 11.20 -1.58
CA LEU A 3 0.51 10.67 -0.83
C LEU A 3 -0.78 10.50 -1.67
N ALA A 4 -1.01 9.28 -2.15
CA ALA A 4 -2.23 8.78 -2.78
C ALA A 4 -3.41 8.65 -1.80
N THR A 5 -3.69 9.71 -1.03
CA THR A 5 -4.62 9.64 0.12
C THR A 5 -6.04 10.12 -0.22
N ARG A 6 -6.25 10.81 -1.33
CA ARG A 6 -7.57 11.39 -1.67
C ARG A 6 -8.48 10.50 -2.51
N ASP A 7 -7.95 9.42 -3.12
CA ASP A 7 -8.73 8.51 -3.98
C ASP A 7 -9.15 7.19 -3.30
N ARG A 8 -8.90 7.03 -2.00
CA ARG A 8 -9.25 5.77 -1.30
C ARG A 8 -10.73 5.63 -0.94
N PHE A 9 -11.47 6.74 -0.97
CA PHE A 9 -12.90 6.78 -0.63
C PHE A 9 -13.66 7.48 -1.76
N VAL A 10 -13.74 6.83 -2.92
CA VAL A 10 -14.55 7.31 -4.05
C VAL A 10 -16.00 6.92 -3.81
N VAL A 11 -16.88 7.91 -3.68
CA VAL A 11 -18.31 7.72 -3.35
C VAL A 11 -19.19 8.40 -4.41
N ASP A 12 -18.77 8.33 -5.68
CA ASP A 12 -19.46 9.02 -6.78
C ASP A 12 -20.83 8.41 -7.10
N ARG A 13 -20.99 7.11 -6.85
CA ARG A 13 -22.20 6.35 -7.20
C ARG A 13 -23.41 6.67 -6.32
N VAL A 14 -23.21 7.35 -5.20
CA VAL A 14 -24.29 7.73 -4.28
C VAL A 14 -25.10 8.91 -4.83
N LEU A 15 -24.51 9.70 -5.72
CA LEU A 15 -25.17 10.82 -6.40
C LEU A 15 -26.07 10.36 -7.56
N LEU A 16 -26.09 9.07 -7.88
CA LEU A 16 -26.92 8.53 -8.95
C LEU A 16 -28.41 8.59 -8.52
N PRO A 17 -29.27 9.32 -9.25
CA PRO A 17 -30.63 9.64 -8.82
C PRO A 17 -31.59 8.44 -8.77
N TYR A 18 -31.16 7.28 -9.29
CA TYR A 18 -31.94 6.05 -9.33
C TYR A 18 -31.59 5.05 -8.23
N LEU A 19 -30.61 5.35 -7.36
CA LEU A 19 -30.20 4.47 -6.28
C LEU A 19 -31.07 4.67 -5.03
N ASN A 20 -31.64 3.59 -4.50
CA ASN A 20 -32.39 3.61 -3.24
C ASN A 20 -31.46 3.89 -2.04
N ARG A 21 -32.04 4.36 -0.93
CA ARG A 21 -31.28 4.69 0.31
C ARG A 21 -30.41 3.52 0.84
N ILE A 22 -30.88 2.28 0.69
CA ILE A 22 -30.12 1.07 1.09
C ILE A 22 -28.91 0.85 0.17
N GLU A 23 -29.06 1.06 -1.12
CA GLU A 23 -27.98 0.88 -2.10
C GLU A 23 -26.91 1.97 -1.93
N GLN A 24 -27.33 3.19 -1.59
CA GLN A 24 -26.42 4.27 -1.21
C GLN A 24 -25.60 3.90 0.03
N PHE A 25 -26.25 3.34 1.07
CA PHE A 25 -25.55 2.83 2.26
C PHE A 25 -24.55 1.73 1.93
N ASN A 26 -24.93 0.76 1.08
CA ASN A 26 -24.02 -0.28 0.61
C ASN A 26 -22.83 0.29 -0.15
N CYS A 27 -23.04 1.34 -0.96
CA CYS A 27 -21.95 2.03 -1.65
C CYS A 27 -20.97 2.68 -0.66
N TRP A 28 -21.46 3.34 0.39
CA TRP A 28 -20.62 3.90 1.46
C TRP A 28 -19.81 2.80 2.14
N TYR A 29 -20.48 1.69 2.48
CA TYR A 29 -19.84 0.54 3.09
C TYR A 29 -18.71 -0.02 2.23
N CYS A 30 -18.98 -0.28 0.94
CA CYS A 30 -17.98 -0.82 0.02
C CYS A 30 -16.80 0.14 -0.18
N SER A 31 -17.05 1.43 -0.39
CA SER A 31 -15.98 2.43 -0.51
C SER A 31 -15.15 2.53 0.75
N TYR A 32 -15.78 2.47 1.93
CA TYR A 32 -15.07 2.44 3.20
C TYR A 32 -14.20 1.19 3.37
N ALA A 33 -14.77 0.00 3.11
CA ALA A 33 -14.05 -1.26 3.20
C ALA A 33 -12.84 -1.31 2.26
N ASN A 34 -13.00 -0.85 1.01
CA ASN A 34 -11.89 -0.76 0.05
C ASN A 34 -10.81 0.22 0.51
N GLY A 35 -11.19 1.40 1.01
CA GLY A 35 -10.25 2.37 1.56
C GLY A 35 -9.48 1.83 2.77
N LEU A 36 -10.16 1.10 3.65
CA LEU A 36 -9.55 0.45 4.81
C LEU A 36 -8.56 -0.65 4.38
N MET A 37 -8.92 -1.48 3.39
CA MET A 37 -8.02 -2.50 2.86
C MET A 37 -6.79 -1.89 2.19
N ALA A 38 -6.95 -0.79 1.45
CA ALA A 38 -5.83 -0.07 0.86
C ALA A 38 -4.89 0.53 1.93
N TYR A 39 -5.45 1.07 3.02
CA TYR A 39 -4.67 1.55 4.16
C TYR A 39 -3.94 0.40 4.89
N GLY A 40 -4.63 -0.70 5.16
CA GLY A 40 -4.02 -1.90 5.75
C GLY A 40 -2.89 -2.46 4.89
N ARG A 41 -3.06 -2.49 3.56
CA ARG A 41 -2.02 -2.89 2.61
C ARG A 41 -0.78 -2.00 2.69
N GLU A 42 -0.95 -0.68 2.83
CA GLU A 42 0.16 0.25 3.01
C GLU A 42 0.91 0.00 4.33
N ILE A 43 0.20 -0.25 5.43
CA ILE A 43 0.83 -0.63 6.71
C ILE A 43 1.67 -1.90 6.53
N ILE A 44 1.08 -2.95 5.96
CA ILE A 44 1.75 -4.22 5.75
C ILE A 44 2.99 -4.03 4.85
N ALA A 45 2.87 -3.27 3.76
CA ALA A 45 3.98 -2.98 2.86
C ALA A 45 5.15 -2.26 3.56
N ARG A 46 4.87 -1.34 4.49
CA ARG A 46 5.91 -0.69 5.31
C ARG A 46 6.55 -1.65 6.29
N THR A 47 5.75 -2.50 6.94
CA THR A 47 6.29 -3.52 7.86
C THR A 47 7.17 -4.53 7.13
N GLU A 48 6.78 -4.94 5.93
CA GLU A 48 7.55 -5.82 5.06
C GLU A 48 8.87 -5.14 4.65
N GLN A 49 8.81 -3.88 4.22
CA GLN A 49 10.00 -3.09 3.89
C GLN A 49 10.98 -2.94 5.07
N TYR A 50 10.48 -2.83 6.31
CA TYR A 50 11.33 -2.68 7.48
C TYR A 50 11.97 -4.01 7.92
N TRP A 51 11.20 -5.11 7.91
CA TRP A 51 11.66 -6.41 8.43
C TRP A 51 12.44 -7.22 7.40
N CYS A 52 11.95 -7.34 6.17
CA CYS A 52 12.55 -8.19 5.14
C CYS A 52 12.27 -7.63 3.73
N PRO A 53 12.99 -6.57 3.32
CA PRO A 53 12.85 -5.97 1.99
C PRO A 53 13.52 -6.80 0.89
N ILE A 54 13.20 -8.10 0.78
CA ILE A 54 13.79 -9.02 -0.21
C ILE A 54 12.69 -9.52 -1.13
N LYS A 55 12.92 -9.44 -2.44
CA LYS A 55 12.00 -9.97 -3.44
C LYS A 55 11.89 -11.50 -3.32
N HIS A 56 10.70 -11.99 -3.56
CA HIS A 56 10.40 -13.41 -3.59
C HIS A 56 11.01 -14.01 -4.86
N ALA A 57 11.48 -15.26 -4.78
CA ALA A 57 12.02 -15.99 -5.93
C ALA A 57 10.98 -16.24 -7.03
N ARG A 58 9.68 -16.18 -6.67
CA ARG A 58 8.56 -16.32 -7.58
C ARG A 58 7.94 -14.96 -7.88
N ARG A 59 7.47 -14.77 -9.10
CA ARG A 59 6.73 -13.57 -9.49
C ARG A 59 5.41 -13.50 -8.73
N LEU A 60 5.14 -12.37 -8.09
CA LEU A 60 3.82 -12.10 -7.49
C LEU A 60 2.88 -11.44 -8.49
N SER A 61 1.61 -11.77 -8.36
CA SER A 61 0.52 -11.03 -8.99
C SER A 61 0.10 -9.89 -8.07
N GLY A 62 0.19 -8.66 -8.56
CA GLY A 62 -0.16 -7.46 -7.79
C GLY A 62 0.72 -7.24 -6.57
N PRO A 63 2.04 -7.01 -6.72
CA PRO A 63 2.86 -6.50 -5.63
C PRO A 63 2.40 -5.09 -5.21
N HIS A 64 2.74 -4.65 -4.01
CA HIS A 64 2.53 -3.25 -3.60
C HIS A 64 3.62 -2.36 -4.22
N ASP A 65 3.37 -1.05 -4.31
CA ASP A 65 4.27 -0.11 -5.01
C ASP A 65 5.70 -0.09 -4.44
N ARG A 66 5.85 -0.34 -3.12
CA ARG A 66 7.16 -0.39 -2.45
C ARG A 66 8.02 -1.60 -2.85
N TYR A 67 7.42 -2.63 -3.46
CA TYR A 67 8.09 -3.91 -3.75
C TYR A 67 9.19 -3.76 -4.81
N GLU A 68 9.07 -2.77 -5.69
CA GLU A 68 10.10 -2.47 -6.70
C GLU A 68 11.43 -2.04 -6.06
N GLN A 69 11.38 -1.45 -4.87
CA GLN A 69 12.54 -0.94 -4.14
C GLN A 69 13.26 -2.04 -3.35
N PHE A 70 12.69 -3.26 -3.27
CA PHE A 70 13.26 -4.35 -2.51
C PHE A 70 14.53 -4.91 -3.16
N PHE A 71 15.39 -5.51 -2.35
CA PHE A 71 16.58 -6.22 -2.80
C PHE A 71 16.19 -7.44 -3.63
N ASP A 72 16.98 -7.76 -4.64
CA ASP A 72 16.72 -8.93 -5.46
C ASP A 72 16.97 -10.22 -4.68
N ASN A 73 16.25 -11.28 -5.05
CA ASN A 73 16.40 -12.56 -4.40
C ASN A 73 17.83 -13.10 -4.59
N GLY A 74 18.53 -13.38 -3.49
CA GLY A 74 19.90 -13.89 -3.51
C GLY A 74 21.00 -12.82 -3.45
N ASP A 75 20.66 -11.52 -3.46
CA ASP A 75 21.64 -10.44 -3.32
C ASP A 75 21.96 -10.14 -1.85
N ALA A 76 22.67 -11.06 -1.21
CA ALA A 76 23.05 -10.96 0.20
C ALA A 76 24.01 -9.78 0.48
N GLN A 77 24.85 -9.43 -0.50
CA GLN A 77 25.86 -8.40 -0.33
C GLN A 77 25.22 -7.01 -0.28
N ARG A 78 24.32 -6.71 -1.23
CA ARG A 78 23.59 -5.45 -1.23
C ARG A 78 22.65 -5.33 -0.04
N TYR A 79 21.98 -6.43 0.32
CA TYR A 79 21.14 -6.48 1.53
C TYR A 79 21.95 -6.07 2.77
N ALA A 80 23.12 -6.67 2.98
CA ALA A 80 23.95 -6.37 4.15
C ALA A 80 24.47 -4.92 4.16
N SER A 81 24.83 -4.35 3.01
CA SER A 81 25.40 -2.99 2.93
C SER A 81 24.36 -1.87 2.96
N GLU A 82 23.14 -2.10 2.47
CA GLU A 82 22.15 -1.03 2.25
C GLU A 82 20.92 -1.08 3.17
N LEU A 83 20.75 -2.15 3.97
CA LEU A 83 19.56 -2.35 4.80
C LEU A 83 19.31 -1.19 5.78
N GLU A 84 20.34 -0.73 6.49
CA GLU A 84 20.22 0.37 7.46
C GLU A 84 19.82 1.68 6.78
N ALA A 85 20.44 1.97 5.63
CA ALA A 85 20.10 3.15 4.83
C ALA A 85 18.65 3.08 4.33
N MET A 86 18.18 1.91 3.91
CA MET A 86 16.79 1.72 3.48
C MET A 86 15.80 1.95 4.63
N ARG A 87 16.11 1.47 5.83
CA ARG A 87 15.30 1.70 7.04
C ARG A 87 15.28 3.16 7.46
N ALA A 88 16.42 3.86 7.39
CA ALA A 88 16.51 5.29 7.67
C ALA A 88 15.62 6.10 6.72
N ARG A 89 15.69 5.84 5.41
CA ARG A 89 14.82 6.49 4.41
C ARG A 89 13.33 6.25 4.66
N LEU A 90 12.97 5.05 5.13
CA LEU A 90 11.58 4.74 5.49
C LEU A 90 11.12 5.58 6.69
N ALA A 91 11.97 5.73 7.72
CA ALA A 91 11.66 6.56 8.88
C ALA A 91 11.54 8.06 8.53
N GLU A 92 12.40 8.56 7.64
CA GLU A 92 12.31 9.92 7.10
C GLU A 92 11.01 10.16 6.33
N ALA A 93 10.62 9.21 5.47
CA ALA A 93 9.40 9.29 4.67
C ALA A 93 8.11 9.22 5.53
N ASP A 94 8.17 8.62 6.72
CA ASP A 94 7.05 8.52 7.65
C ASP A 94 6.92 9.76 8.56
N SER A 95 7.96 10.59 8.64
CA SER A 95 8.03 11.77 9.52
C SER A 95 7.51 13.08 8.90
N GLY A 96 7.12 13.06 7.62
CA GLY A 96 6.63 14.24 6.87
C GLY A 96 5.27 14.03 6.22
#